data_AF-A0A957N652-F1
#
_entry.id   AF-A0A957N652-F1
#
_cell.length_a   1.000
_cell.length_b   1.000
_cell.length_c   1.000
_cell.angle_alpha   90.00
_cell.angle_beta   90.00
_cell.angle_gamma   90.00
#
_symmetry.space_group_name_H-M   'P 1'
#
loop_
_entity.id
_entity.type
_entity.pdbx_description
1 polymer ?
#
loop_
_entity_poly.entity_id
_entity_poly.type
_entity_poly.pdbx_seq_one_letter_code
_entity_poly.pdbx_strand_id
1 'polypeptide(L)'
;MELYEYPRPANDTGIGIHWVTGFAAAVGMSRLREYWIPELKALGVKWVKLPNHDGALEFAELLLAEDIMPVVRIFRPNPNPGRLGVREIVHLDALLRAGVRYFEFNNEPDRDAEWKGGRRPSGARDIVAENTVANMEIIYERGGMPAIP
;
A
#
# COMPACT_ATOMS: atom_id res chain seq x y z
N MET A 1 19.24 4.55 8.12
CA MET A 1 18.91 3.85 6.88
C MET A 1 19.12 4.85 5.77
N GLU A 2 20.05 4.55 4.87
CA GLU A 2 20.31 5.34 3.68
C GLU A 2 19.35 4.93 2.55
N LEU A 3 19.12 5.81 1.59
CA LEU A 3 18.13 5.57 0.52
C LEU A 3 18.41 4.28 -0.28
N TYR A 4 19.68 3.90 -0.45
CA TYR A 4 20.06 2.70 -1.21
C TYR A 4 19.80 1.39 -0.45
N GLU A 5 19.53 1.45 0.86
CA GLU A 5 19.28 0.27 1.71
C GLU A 5 17.82 -0.19 1.66
N TYR A 6 16.93 0.65 1.12
CA TYR A 6 15.52 0.32 0.94
C TYR A 6 15.35 -0.78 -0.13
N PRO A 7 14.48 -1.80 0.08
CA PRO A 7 14.25 -2.85 -0.90
C PRO A 7 13.77 -2.30 -2.25
N ARG A 8 14.40 -2.69 -3.36
CA ARG A 8 14.01 -2.26 -4.71
C ARG A 8 13.84 -3.46 -5.63
N PRO A 9 12.96 -3.38 -6.64
CA PRO A 9 12.88 -4.41 -7.68
C PRO A 9 14.20 -4.46 -8.47
N ALA A 10 14.52 -5.61 -9.05
CA ALA A 10 15.73 -5.71 -9.87
C ALA A 10 15.58 -4.87 -11.15
N ASN A 11 16.68 -4.26 -11.58
CA ASN A 11 16.71 -3.34 -12.72
C ASN A 11 15.64 -2.24 -12.62
N ASP A 12 15.52 -1.65 -11.43
CA ASP A 12 14.53 -0.63 -11.14
C ASP A 12 14.59 0.54 -12.14
N THR A 13 13.51 0.75 -12.88
CA THR A 13 13.35 1.83 -13.87
C THR A 13 12.85 3.13 -13.24
N GLY A 14 12.41 3.08 -11.98
CA GLY A 14 11.67 4.17 -11.33
C GLY A 14 10.23 4.34 -11.82
N ILE A 15 9.77 3.54 -12.79
CA ILE A 15 8.42 3.66 -13.34
C ILE A 15 7.45 2.87 -12.47
N GLY A 16 6.42 3.56 -11.98
CA GLY A 16 5.35 2.97 -11.21
C GLY A 16 3.97 3.38 -11.72
N ILE A 17 2.98 2.54 -11.44
CA ILE A 17 1.57 2.84 -11.72
C ILE A 17 0.70 2.71 -10.47
N HIS A 18 -0.40 3.45 -10.47
CA HIS A 18 -1.51 3.18 -9.57
C HIS A 18 -2.43 2.14 -10.22
N TRP A 19 -2.69 1.03 -9.53
CA TRP A 19 -3.59 0.01 -10.04
C TRP A 19 -5.05 0.47 -10.02
N VAL A 20 -5.98 -0.37 -10.48
CA VAL A 20 -7.41 -0.05 -10.51
C VAL A 20 -7.95 0.25 -9.11
N THR A 21 -8.87 1.21 -9.02
CA THR A 21 -9.63 1.49 -7.81
C THR A 21 -10.50 0.27 -7.43
N GLY A 22 -10.59 -0.03 -6.13
CA GLY A 22 -11.36 -1.17 -5.63
C GLY A 22 -10.47 -2.37 -5.31
N PHE A 23 -10.98 -3.58 -5.52
CA PHE A 23 -10.27 -4.83 -5.20
C PHE A 23 -9.28 -5.19 -6.31
N ALA A 24 -8.01 -5.35 -5.94
CA ALA A 24 -6.93 -5.48 -6.91
C ALA A 24 -7.08 -6.70 -7.85
N ALA A 25 -7.61 -7.81 -7.33
CA ALA A 25 -7.86 -9.05 -8.07
C ALA A 25 -9.20 -9.09 -8.81
N ALA A 26 -10.04 -8.04 -8.76
CA ALA A 26 -11.35 -8.02 -9.44
C ALA A 26 -11.26 -8.18 -10.97
N VAL A 27 -10.09 -7.88 -11.55
CA VAL A 27 -9.79 -8.08 -12.98
C VAL A 27 -9.71 -9.57 -13.36
N GLY A 28 -9.50 -10.46 -12.37
CA GLY A 28 -9.34 -11.89 -12.54
C GLY A 28 -7.89 -12.31 -12.78
N MET A 29 -7.42 -13.34 -12.07
CA MET A 29 -6.01 -13.78 -12.09
C MET A 29 -5.51 -14.24 -13.45
N SER A 30 -6.34 -14.90 -14.26
CA SER A 30 -5.96 -15.28 -15.63
C SER A 30 -5.64 -14.04 -16.47
N ARG A 31 -6.49 -13.01 -16.42
CA ARG A 31 -6.26 -11.76 -17.16
C ARG A 31 -5.06 -10.98 -16.63
N LEU A 32 -4.81 -11.02 -15.32
CA LEU A 32 -3.61 -10.43 -14.73
C LEU A 32 -2.35 -11.09 -15.32
N ARG A 33 -2.31 -12.42 -15.35
CA ARG A 33 -1.15 -13.18 -15.85
C ARG A 33 -0.96 -13.07 -17.36
N GLU A 34 -2.04 -13.26 -18.12
CA GLU A 34 -1.97 -13.42 -19.59
C GLU A 34 -1.86 -12.09 -20.33
N TYR A 35 -2.38 -11.01 -19.74
CA TYR A 35 -2.41 -9.70 -20.39
C TYR A 35 -1.64 -8.66 -19.60
N TRP A 36 -2.02 -8.39 -18.35
CA TRP A 36 -1.49 -7.22 -17.65
C TRP A 36 -0.02 -7.33 -17.27
N ILE A 37 0.46 -8.48 -16.78
CA ILE A 37 1.88 -8.66 -16.47
C ILE A 37 2.76 -8.40 -17.71
N PRO A 38 2.48 -8.99 -18.90
CA PRO A 38 3.19 -8.65 -20.13
C PRO A 38 3.19 -7.16 -20.45
N GLU A 39 2.03 -6.49 -20.39
CA GLU A 39 1.92 -5.06 -20.68
C GLU A 39 2.73 -4.20 -19.69
N LEU A 40 2.68 -4.51 -18.39
CA LEU A 40 3.46 -3.80 -17.38
C LEU A 40 4.97 -3.94 -17.65
N LYS A 41 5.42 -5.14 -18.01
CA LYS A 41 6.83 -5.39 -18.35
C LYS A 41 7.23 -4.68 -19.63
N ALA A 42 6.37 -4.65 -20.65
CA ALA A 42 6.60 -3.92 -21.91
C ALA A 42 6.73 -2.41 -21.70
N LEU A 43 5.98 -1.85 -20.74
CA LEU A 43 6.07 -0.45 -20.33
C LEU A 43 7.27 -0.15 -19.42
N GLY A 44 8.03 -1.18 -19.01
CA GLY A 44 9.13 -1.03 -18.06
C GLY A 44 8.67 -0.72 -16.64
N VAL A 45 7.42 -1.02 -16.28
CA VAL A 45 6.90 -0.81 -14.92
C VAL A 45 7.59 -1.74 -13.94
N LYS A 46 8.05 -1.17 -12.83
CA LYS A 46 8.69 -1.89 -11.72
C LYS A 46 8.00 -1.69 -10.38
N TRP A 47 7.04 -0.77 -10.31
CA TRP A 47 6.27 -0.49 -9.09
C TRP A 47 4.77 -0.48 -9.38
N VAL A 48 3.99 -1.12 -8.51
CA VAL A 48 2.52 -1.12 -8.63
C VAL A 48 1.89 -0.81 -7.27
N LYS A 49 1.16 0.31 -7.19
CA LYS A 49 0.37 0.66 -6.01
C LYS A 49 -0.98 -0.05 -6.04
N LEU A 50 -1.25 -0.89 -5.04
CA LEU A 50 -2.52 -1.55 -4.80
C LEU A 50 -3.34 -0.71 -3.79
N PRO A 51 -4.45 -0.06 -4.21
CA PRO A 51 -5.17 0.88 -3.36
C PRO A 51 -6.01 0.22 -2.26
N ASN A 52 -6.20 -1.09 -2.29
CA ASN A 52 -6.92 -1.82 -1.26
C ASN A 52 -6.27 -3.18 -1.00
N HIS A 53 -5.85 -3.40 0.24
CA HIS A 53 -5.33 -4.66 0.76
C HIS A 53 -6.33 -5.83 0.77
N ASP A 54 -7.64 -5.57 0.86
CA ASP A 54 -8.65 -6.61 0.84
C ASP A 54 -8.59 -7.36 -0.50
N GLY A 55 -8.27 -8.66 -0.47
CA GLY A 55 -8.12 -9.50 -1.67
C GLY A 55 -6.86 -9.21 -2.50
N ALA A 56 -5.88 -8.46 -1.99
CA ALA A 56 -4.67 -8.10 -2.73
C ALA A 56 -3.57 -9.18 -2.72
N LEU A 57 -3.63 -10.14 -1.78
CA LEU A 57 -2.52 -11.05 -1.49
C LEU A 57 -2.03 -11.81 -2.73
N GLU A 58 -2.91 -12.50 -3.44
CA GLU A 58 -2.55 -13.31 -4.61
C GLU A 58 -1.96 -12.45 -5.75
N PHE A 59 -2.46 -11.23 -5.93
CA PHE A 59 -1.91 -10.33 -6.94
C PHE A 59 -0.56 -9.76 -6.51
N ALA A 60 -0.37 -9.44 -5.23
CA ALA A 60 0.92 -9.02 -4.70
C ALA A 60 1.98 -10.13 -4.87
N GLU A 61 1.62 -11.38 -4.62
CA GLU A 61 2.49 -12.55 -4.85
C GLU A 61 2.86 -12.68 -6.34
N LEU A 62 1.90 -12.50 -7.25
CA LEU A 62 2.16 -12.50 -8.69
C LEU A 62 3.13 -11.37 -9.10
N LEU A 63 2.93 -10.15 -8.60
CA LEU A 63 3.82 -9.03 -8.89
C LEU A 63 5.25 -9.32 -8.42
N LEU A 64 5.41 -9.81 -7.20
CA LEU A 64 6.71 -10.18 -6.64
C LEU A 64 7.39 -11.29 -7.45
N ALA A 65 6.64 -12.31 -7.87
CA ALA A 65 7.15 -13.40 -8.72
C ALA A 65 7.64 -12.90 -10.09
N GLU A 66 7.10 -11.78 -10.57
CA GLU A 66 7.43 -11.13 -11.84
C GLU A 66 8.45 -9.99 -11.70
N ASP A 67 9.07 -9.85 -10.52
CA ASP A 67 10.04 -8.78 -10.19
C ASP A 67 9.44 -7.38 -10.39
N ILE A 68 8.19 -7.22 -9.94
CA ILE A 68 7.46 -5.95 -9.83
C ILE A 68 7.14 -5.73 -8.35
N MET A 69 7.57 -4.60 -7.80
CA MET A 69 7.43 -4.29 -6.39
C MET A 69 6.02 -3.74 -6.08
N PRO A 70 5.24 -4.40 -5.19
CA PRO A 70 3.95 -3.87 -4.76
C PRO A 70 4.11 -2.83 -3.63
N VAL A 71 3.32 -1.76 -3.72
CA VAL A 71 3.04 -0.83 -2.62
C VAL A 71 1.57 -1.01 -2.23
N VAL A 72 1.30 -1.50 -1.02
CA VAL A 72 -0.07 -1.90 -0.64
C VAL A 72 -0.67 -0.90 0.34
N ARG A 73 -1.81 -0.30 -0.03
CA ARG A 73 -2.60 0.52 0.89
C ARG A 73 -3.45 -0.37 1.80
N ILE A 74 -3.22 -0.27 3.09
CA ILE A 74 -4.10 -0.77 4.15
C ILE A 74 -5.32 0.17 4.23
N PHE A 75 -6.26 -0.07 3.32
CA PHE A 75 -7.42 0.77 3.10
C PHE A 75 -8.39 0.78 4.27
N ARG A 76 -8.82 1.99 4.65
CA ARG A 76 -9.94 2.26 5.55
C ARG A 76 -10.76 3.40 4.92
N PRO A 77 -12.11 3.35 4.89
CA PRO A 77 -12.92 4.38 4.22
C PRO A 77 -12.73 5.80 4.76
N ASN A 78 -12.60 5.95 6.08
CA ASN A 78 -12.31 7.22 6.74
C ASN A 78 -11.20 6.98 7.77
N PRO A 79 -9.91 6.99 7.36
CA PRO A 79 -8.80 6.60 8.21
C PRO A 79 -8.57 7.59 9.37
N ASN A 80 -9.07 8.83 9.28
CA ASN A 80 -8.83 9.89 10.25
C ASN A 80 -10.05 10.18 11.15
N PRO A 81 -9.88 10.44 12.45
CA PRO A 81 -8.79 9.92 13.26
C PRO A 81 -8.83 8.38 13.33
N GLY A 82 -7.66 7.74 13.35
CA GLY A 82 -7.60 6.30 13.47
C GLY A 82 -6.23 5.69 13.26
N ARG A 83 -5.98 4.62 14.01
CA ARG A 83 -4.80 3.76 13.91
C ARG A 83 -5.16 2.40 13.31
N LEU A 84 -4.15 1.64 12.88
CA LEU A 84 -4.34 0.27 12.44
C LEU A 84 -4.91 -0.57 13.60
N GLY A 85 -6.01 -1.27 13.35
CA GLY A 85 -6.62 -2.20 14.30
C GLY A 85 -6.15 -3.63 14.08
N VAL A 86 -6.70 -4.56 14.86
CA VAL A 86 -6.34 -5.98 14.79
C VAL A 86 -6.57 -6.55 13.39
N ARG A 87 -7.69 -6.19 12.74
CA ARG A 87 -7.99 -6.66 11.39
C ARG A 87 -6.91 -6.21 10.40
N GLU A 88 -6.60 -4.92 10.39
CA GLU A 88 -5.58 -4.36 9.50
C GLU A 88 -4.20 -5.00 9.73
N ILE A 89 -3.84 -5.25 10.99
CA ILE A 89 -2.57 -5.89 11.35
C ILE A 89 -2.50 -7.32 10.82
N VAL A 90 -3.58 -8.10 10.90
CA VAL A 90 -3.61 -9.48 10.36
C VAL A 90 -3.32 -9.50 8.85
N HIS A 91 -3.90 -8.56 8.10
CA HIS A 91 -3.63 -8.45 6.66
C HIS A 91 -2.21 -7.95 6.37
N LEU A 92 -1.73 -6.97 7.13
CA LEU A 92 -0.34 -6.50 7.06
C LEU A 92 0.64 -7.66 7.23
N ASP A 93 0.46 -8.48 8.26
CA ASP A 93 1.33 -9.63 8.54
C ASP A 93 1.29 -10.68 7.42
N ALA A 94 0.12 -10.90 6.80
CA ALA A 94 -0.01 -11.81 5.66
C ALA A 94 0.77 -11.30 4.43
N LEU A 95 0.67 -10.01 4.13
CA LEU A 95 1.37 -9.38 3.01
C LEU A 95 2.89 -9.35 3.24
N LEU A 96 3.34 -9.09 4.48
CA LEU A 96 4.75 -9.15 4.86
C LEU A 96 5.35 -10.54 4.64
N ARG A 97 4.62 -11.59 5.06
CA ARG A 97 5.02 -12.99 4.83
C ARG A 97 5.12 -13.34 3.35
N ALA A 98 4.24 -12.78 2.52
CA ALA A 98 4.30 -12.95 1.06
C ALA A 98 5.47 -12.20 0.40
N GLY A 99 6.14 -11.28 1.11
CA GLY A 99 7.29 -10.54 0.60
C GLY A 99 7.02 -9.07 0.32
N VAL A 100 5.80 -8.57 0.52
CA VAL A 100 5.51 -7.13 0.41
C VAL A 100 6.31 -6.36 1.46
N ARG A 101 6.84 -5.20 1.07
CA ARG A 101 7.63 -4.34 1.97
C ARG A 101 7.04 -2.96 2.15
N TYR A 102 6.37 -2.38 1.16
CA TYR A 102 5.90 -1.00 1.22
C TYR A 102 4.40 -0.92 1.50
N PHE A 103 4.03 -0.10 2.49
CA PHE A 103 2.66 0.02 2.95
C PHE A 103 2.22 1.48 3.11
N GLU A 104 1.04 1.78 2.61
CA GLU A 104 0.34 3.05 2.85
C GLU A 104 -0.81 2.80 3.84
N PHE A 105 -0.95 3.64 4.87
CA PHE A 105 -1.99 3.47 5.91
C PHE A 105 -2.94 4.68 6.01
N ASN A 106 -2.67 5.74 5.25
CA ASN A 106 -3.43 6.98 5.17
C ASN A 106 -3.11 7.65 3.81
N ASN A 107 -3.99 8.51 3.30
CA ASN A 107 -3.92 9.01 1.91
C ASN A 107 -3.97 10.53 1.79
N GLU A 108 -5.10 11.17 2.15
CA GLU A 108 -5.30 12.61 1.96
C GLU A 108 -5.93 13.25 3.22
N PRO A 109 -5.17 13.39 4.32
CA PRO A 109 -5.69 13.90 5.59
C PRO A 109 -6.17 15.36 5.54
N ASP A 110 -5.90 16.08 4.45
CA ASP A 110 -6.41 17.41 4.16
C ASP A 110 -7.88 17.40 3.67
N ARG A 111 -8.40 16.26 3.19
CA ARG A 111 -9.78 16.15 2.67
C ARG A 111 -10.79 15.71 3.71
N ASP A 112 -11.92 16.42 3.80
CA ASP A 112 -13.04 16.10 4.68
C ASP A 112 -13.55 14.64 4.55
N ALA A 113 -13.53 14.10 3.33
CA ALA A 113 -13.97 12.73 3.04
C ALA A 113 -13.09 11.64 3.70
N GLU A 114 -11.86 11.95 4.09
CA GLU A 114 -10.95 11.02 4.78
C GLU A 114 -11.13 11.07 6.31
N TRP A 115 -12.01 11.94 6.82
CA TRP A 115 -12.35 12.06 8.24
C TRP A 115 -13.67 11.39 8.59
N LYS A 116 -13.69 10.67 9.71
CA LYS A 116 -14.91 10.13 10.31
C LYS A 116 -15.85 11.29 10.62
N GLY A 117 -17.09 11.18 10.14
CA GLY A 117 -18.07 12.26 10.20
C GLY A 117 -17.97 13.29 9.06
N GLY A 118 -17.07 13.09 8.09
CA GLY A 118 -17.01 13.86 6.86
C GLY A 118 -16.58 15.31 7.05
N ARG A 119 -15.79 15.60 8.10
CA ARG A 119 -15.28 16.95 8.38
C ARG A 119 -13.93 16.92 9.07
N ARG A 120 -12.96 17.63 8.50
CA ARG A 120 -11.64 17.86 9.08
C ARG A 120 -11.74 18.79 10.29
N PRO A 121 -11.26 18.38 11.48
CA PRO A 121 -11.28 19.22 12.67
C PRO A 121 -10.18 20.30 12.62
N SER A 122 -10.30 21.35 13.43
CA SER A 122 -9.30 22.42 13.53
C SER A 122 -7.92 21.92 14.01
N GLY A 123 -7.89 20.90 14.88
CA GLY A 123 -6.67 20.24 15.36
C GLY A 123 -6.16 19.08 14.49
N ALA A 124 -6.60 19.00 13.22
CA ALA A 124 -6.33 17.87 12.35
C ALA A 124 -4.84 17.51 12.20
N ARG A 125 -3.95 18.51 12.15
CA ARG A 125 -2.52 18.29 11.96
C ARG A 125 -1.91 17.46 13.10
N ASP A 126 -2.22 17.81 14.34
CA ASP A 126 -1.63 17.16 15.51
C ASP A 126 -2.18 15.73 15.65
N ILE A 127 -3.48 15.55 15.39
CA ILE A 127 -4.13 14.24 15.32
C ILE A 127 -3.49 13.34 14.26
N VAL A 128 -3.22 13.88 13.06
CA VAL A 128 -2.61 13.12 11.96
C VAL A 128 -1.16 12.80 12.31
N ALA A 129 -0.39 13.73 12.87
CA ALA A 129 0.99 13.49 13.26
C ALA A 129 1.09 12.36 14.29
N GLU A 130 0.30 12.41 15.37
CA GLU A 130 0.30 11.37 16.42
C GLU A 130 -0.10 9.99 15.88
N ASN A 131 -1.15 9.91 15.05
CA ASN A 131 -1.58 8.65 14.46
C ASN A 131 -0.61 8.13 13.40
N THR A 132 0.05 9.03 12.67
CA THR A 132 1.07 8.69 11.68
C THR A 132 2.26 8.03 12.36
N VAL A 133 2.80 8.63 13.42
CA VAL A 133 3.91 8.03 14.19
C VAL A 133 3.53 6.63 14.68
N ALA A 134 2.37 6.48 15.33
CA ALA A 134 1.94 5.19 15.85
C ALA A 134 1.77 4.11 14.75
N ASN A 135 1.23 4.47 13.58
CA ASN A 135 1.08 3.51 12.47
C ASN A 135 2.42 3.19 11.81
N MET A 136 3.32 4.17 11.68
CA MET A 136 4.67 3.96 11.16
C MET A 136 5.45 2.99 12.06
N GLU A 137 5.39 3.16 13.37
CA GLU A 137 6.00 2.25 14.35
C GLU A 137 5.44 0.83 14.20
N ILE A 138 4.12 0.66 14.15
CA ILE A 138 3.47 -0.66 13.96
C ILE A 138 3.99 -1.37 12.71
N ILE A 139 4.09 -0.66 11.58
CA ILE A 139 4.55 -1.25 10.31
C ILE A 139 6.05 -1.55 10.38
N TYR A 140 6.85 -0.62 10.90
CA TYR A 140 8.30 -0.73 10.95
C TYR A 140 8.76 -1.88 11.87
N GLU A 141 8.16 -2.01 13.06
CA GLU A 141 8.46 -3.08 14.01
C GLU A 141 8.18 -4.49 13.45
N ARG A 142 7.30 -4.58 12.44
CA ARG A 142 6.97 -5.83 11.75
C ARG A 142 7.86 -6.09 10.52
N GLY A 143 8.80 -5.21 10.22
CA GLY A 143 9.70 -5.30 9.07
C GLY A 143 9.12 -4.71 7.78
N GLY A 144 8.05 -3.93 7.86
CA GLY A 144 7.50 -3.16 6.75
C GLY A 144 8.11 -1.75 6.64
N MET A 145 7.87 -1.11 5.50
CA MET A 145 8.28 0.24 5.18
C MET A 145 7.03 1.12 5.03
N PRO A 146 6.73 1.98 6.03
CA PRO A 146 5.55 2.82 5.99
C PRO A 146 5.74 4.03 5.05
N ALA A 147 4.72 4.35 4.27
CA ALA A 147 4.62 5.61 3.53
C ALA A 147 4.11 6.74 4.43
N ILE A 148 4.58 7.97 4.19
CA ILE A 148 4.09 9.17 4.87
C ILE A 148 2.91 9.74 4.07
N PRO A 149 1.76 10.03 4.71
CA PRO A 149 0.60 10.65 4.07
C PRO A 149 0.75 12.16 3.87
#